data_AF-A0A9E1ILH0-F1
#
_entry.id   AF-A0A9E1ILH0-F1
#
_cell.length_a   1.000
_cell.length_b   1.000
_cell.length_c   1.000
_cell.angle_alpha   90.00
_cell.angle_beta   90.00
_cell.angle_gamma   90.00
#
_symmetry.space_group_name_H-M   'P 1'
#
loop_
_entity.id
_entity.type
_entity.pdbx_description
1 polymer ?
#
loop_
_entity_poly.entity_id
_entity_poly.type
_entity_poly.pdbx_seq_one_letter_code
_entity_poly.pdbx_strand_id
1 'polypeptide(L)'
;VRVPVADGHLVAMQVKTKDPIEPAAAIELMKNWDPGLELPSAPHPVLIYRSERDRPSPRFDAMVGQGMAVAFGRVEECEVMGLKLFSLSHNTIRGAAGAAVLNAELLVSRGLVG
;
A
#
# COMPACT_ATOMS: atom_id res chain seq x y z
N VAL A 1 16.79 -4.22 -2.43
CA VAL A 1 17.93 -5.00 -1.89
C VAL A 1 17.40 -6.15 -1.03
N ARG A 2 18.14 -7.25 -0.86
CA ARG A 2 17.73 -8.35 0.02
C ARG A 2 18.15 -8.05 1.47
N VAL A 3 17.27 -8.34 2.42
CA VAL A 3 17.49 -8.16 3.86
C VAL A 3 17.01 -9.42 4.59
N PRO A 4 17.51 -9.71 5.82
CA PRO A 4 17.10 -10.89 6.60
C PRO A 4 15.73 -10.67 7.25
N VAL A 5 14.69 -10.58 6.41
CA VAL A 5 13.27 -10.47 6.80
C VAL A 5 12.52 -11.59 6.08
N ALA A 6 11.63 -12.29 6.79
CA ALA A 6 10.87 -13.41 6.25
C ALA A 6 9.86 -12.95 5.19
N ASP A 7 9.00 -12.00 5.57
CA ASP A 7 7.93 -11.48 4.73
C ASP A 7 7.81 -9.96 4.89
N GLY A 8 7.41 -9.30 3.81
CA GLY A 8 7.21 -7.85 3.72
C GLY A 8 8.30 -7.16 2.90
N HIS A 9 7.89 -6.53 1.80
CA HIS A 9 8.76 -5.66 1.00
C HIS A 9 8.54 -4.21 1.39
N LEU A 10 9.55 -3.62 2.02
CA LEU A 10 9.58 -2.19 2.35
C LEU A 10 10.15 -1.40 1.17
N VAL A 11 9.44 -0.35 0.75
CA VAL A 11 9.88 0.58 -0.29
C VAL A 11 10.04 1.96 0.32
N ALA A 12 11.23 2.53 0.18
CA ALA A 12 11.47 3.95 0.44
C ALA A 12 11.26 4.71 -0.86
N MET A 13 10.42 5.73 -0.84
CA MET A 13 10.02 6.46 -2.05
C MET A 13 10.22 7.96 -1.84
N GLN A 14 10.62 8.64 -2.91
CA GLN A 14 10.60 10.09 -3.04
C GLN A 14 9.75 10.42 -4.26
N VAL A 15 8.78 11.32 -4.11
CA VAL A 15 7.72 11.53 -5.10
C VAL A 15 7.59 13.02 -5.41
N LYS A 16 7.71 13.35 -6.70
CA LYS A 16 7.45 14.68 -7.24
C LYS A 16 6.11 14.72 -7.93
N THR A 17 5.23 15.57 -7.44
CA THR A 17 3.92 15.86 -8.03
C THR A 17 4.01 17.04 -9.00
N LYS A 18 3.03 17.14 -9.90
CA LYS A 18 2.92 18.29 -10.82
C LYS A 18 2.74 19.59 -10.04
N ASP A 19 1.81 19.57 -9.09
CA ASP A 19 1.53 20.67 -8.17
C ASP A 19 1.99 20.26 -6.74
N PRO A 20 2.64 21.14 -5.97
CA PRO A 20 3.08 20.82 -4.61
C PRO A 20 1.94 20.35 -3.72
N ILE A 21 2.23 19.40 -2.83
CA ILE A 21 1.26 18.84 -1.88
C ILE A 21 1.91 18.71 -0.50
N GLU A 22 1.20 19.20 0.51
CA GLU A 22 1.61 19.09 1.90
C GLU A 22 1.50 17.63 2.40
N PRO A 23 2.43 17.15 3.26
CA PRO A 23 2.38 15.79 3.78
C PRO A 23 1.03 15.40 4.39
N ALA A 24 0.40 16.31 5.15
CA ALA A 24 -0.91 16.08 5.76
C ALA A 24 -2.01 15.84 4.71
N ALA A 25 -2.02 16.64 3.63
CA ALA A 25 -2.96 16.47 2.53
C ALA A 25 -2.73 15.15 1.78
N ALA A 26 -1.46 14.77 1.57
CA ALA A 26 -1.12 13.50 0.94
C ALA A 26 -1.57 12.30 1.79
N ILE A 27 -1.40 12.36 3.12
CA ILE A 27 -1.87 11.33 4.05
C ILE A 27 -3.38 11.16 3.93
N GLU A 28 -4.15 12.25 4.00
CA GLU A 28 -5.62 12.16 3.90
C GLU A 28 -6.08 11.66 2.52
N LEU A 29 -5.42 12.08 1.45
CA LEU A 29 -5.72 11.58 0.10
C LEU A 29 -5.49 10.07 0.01
N MET A 30 -4.36 9.57 0.51
CA MET A 30 -4.05 8.15 0.48
C MET A 30 -4.98 7.33 1.39
N LYS A 31 -5.32 7.83 2.59
CA LYS A 31 -6.26 7.16 3.51
C LYS A 31 -7.66 6.99 2.89
N ASN A 32 -8.11 7.99 2.15
CA ASN A 32 -9.44 8.01 1.54
C ASN A 32 -9.46 7.47 0.11
N TRP A 33 -8.34 6.95 -0.39
CA TRP A 33 -8.29 6.37 -1.72
C TRP A 33 -9.05 5.04 -1.73
N ASP A 34 -10.12 5.02 -2.51
CA ASP A 34 -10.94 3.84 -2.75
C ASP A 34 -10.92 3.52 -4.27
N PRO A 35 -10.48 2.32 -4.67
CA PRO A 35 -10.55 1.91 -6.07
C PRO A 35 -11.97 1.62 -6.57
N GLY A 36 -12.99 1.65 -5.72
CA GLY A 36 -14.38 1.35 -6.09
C GLY A 36 -14.58 -0.11 -6.50
N LEU A 37 -13.78 -1.02 -5.94
CA LEU A 37 -13.80 -2.44 -6.25
C LEU A 37 -14.36 -3.23 -5.06
N GLU A 38 -15.62 -3.64 -5.16
CA GLU A 38 -16.26 -4.54 -4.21
C GLU A 38 -15.99 -6.00 -4.60
N LEU A 39 -14.76 -6.46 -4.34
CA LEU A 39 -14.36 -7.85 -4.58
C LEU A 39 -14.22 -8.61 -3.24
N PRO A 40 -14.57 -9.91 -3.18
CA PRO A 40 -14.56 -10.67 -1.93
C PRO A 40 -13.23 -10.61 -1.17
N SER A 41 -12.10 -10.62 -1.87
CA SER A 41 -10.77 -10.59 -1.26
C SER A 41 -10.16 -9.17 -1.19
N ALA A 42 -10.89 -8.13 -1.60
CA ALA A 42 -10.38 -6.77 -1.58
C ALA A 42 -10.31 -6.21 -0.14
N PRO A 43 -9.16 -5.64 0.28
CA PRO A 43 -9.06 -5.01 1.59
C PRO A 43 -9.78 -3.66 1.59
N HIS A 44 -10.46 -3.35 2.69
CA HIS A 44 -11.04 -2.03 2.92
C HIS A 44 -10.64 -1.51 4.30
N PRO A 45 -9.81 -0.43 4.41
CA PRO A 45 -9.19 0.33 3.32
C PRO A 45 -7.99 -0.39 2.65
N VAL A 46 -7.65 0.02 1.42
CA VAL A 46 -6.49 -0.54 0.68
C VAL A 46 -5.15 -0.01 1.19
N LEU A 47 -5.11 1.29 1.52
CA LEU A 47 -3.93 1.96 2.07
C LEU A 47 -4.15 2.25 3.55
N ILE A 48 -3.26 1.75 4.40
CA ILE A 48 -3.34 1.91 5.85
C ILE A 48 -2.19 2.80 6.31
N TYR A 49 -2.54 3.99 6.80
CA TYR A 49 -1.57 4.91 7.36
C TYR A 49 -1.08 4.44 8.73
N ARG A 50 0.23 4.53 8.94
CA ARG A 50 0.90 4.39 10.23
C ARG A 50 1.48 5.74 10.62
N SER A 51 0.93 6.33 11.68
CA SER A 51 1.34 7.64 12.19
C SER A 51 2.61 7.57 13.04
N GLU A 52 2.97 6.38 13.51
CA GLU A 52 4.15 6.17 14.32
C GLU A 52 5.42 6.36 13.49
N ARG A 53 6.42 7.04 14.08
CA ARG A 53 7.63 7.49 13.38
C ARG A 53 8.49 6.35 12.81
N ASP A 54 8.46 5.18 13.42
CA ASP A 54 9.25 4.01 13.06
C ASP A 54 8.47 3.00 12.20
N ARG A 55 7.31 3.41 11.66
CA ARG A 55 6.43 2.56 10.87
C ARG A 55 6.30 3.06 9.42
N PRO A 56 6.00 2.16 8.46
CA PRO A 56 5.73 0.73 8.64
C PRO A 56 6.98 -0.11 8.82
N SER A 57 6.82 -1.29 9.43
CA SER A 57 7.90 -2.27 9.60
C SER A 57 7.42 -3.69 9.25
N PRO A 58 8.25 -4.50 8.56
CA PRO A 58 7.81 -5.82 8.08
C PRO A 58 7.19 -6.72 9.14
N ARG A 59 7.85 -6.84 10.31
CA ARG A 59 7.41 -7.71 11.39
C ARG A 59 6.01 -7.38 11.92
N PHE A 60 5.66 -6.10 11.99
CA PHE A 60 4.43 -5.66 12.65
C PHE A 60 3.33 -5.27 11.68
N ASP A 61 3.66 -5.01 10.41
CA ASP A 61 2.71 -4.46 9.44
C ASP A 61 2.53 -5.32 8.19
N ALA A 62 3.29 -6.40 7.96
CA ALA A 62 3.13 -7.20 6.75
C ALA A 62 1.71 -7.79 6.61
N MET A 63 1.02 -8.06 7.73
CA MET A 63 -0.31 -8.67 7.76
C MET A 63 -1.47 -7.66 7.81
N VAL A 64 -1.24 -6.36 7.63
CA VAL A 64 -2.34 -5.39 7.59
C VAL A 64 -3.35 -5.75 6.50
N GLY A 65 -4.65 -5.61 6.80
CA GLY A 65 -5.71 -6.07 5.89
C GLY A 65 -5.54 -7.54 5.48
N GLN A 66 -5.16 -8.41 6.42
CA GLN A 66 -4.87 -9.84 6.18
C GLN A 66 -3.76 -10.07 5.13
N GLY A 67 -2.81 -9.14 5.03
CA GLY A 67 -1.71 -9.17 4.06
C GLY A 67 -2.11 -8.68 2.67
N MET A 68 -3.35 -8.25 2.47
CA MET A 68 -3.85 -7.69 1.21
C MET A 68 -3.73 -6.18 1.12
N ALA A 69 -3.71 -5.47 2.25
CA ALA A 69 -3.54 -4.02 2.27
C ALA A 69 -2.06 -3.61 2.20
N VAL A 70 -1.81 -2.34 1.89
CA VAL A 70 -0.47 -1.73 1.91
C VAL A 70 -0.40 -0.78 3.09
N ALA A 71 0.58 -0.99 3.98
CA ALA A 71 0.88 -0.03 5.03
C ALA A 71 1.78 1.07 4.47
N PHE A 72 1.52 2.32 4.83
CA PHE A 72 2.40 3.44 4.50
C PHE A 72 2.58 4.37 5.70
N GLY A 73 3.70 5.08 5.75
CA GLY A 73 4.06 5.92 6.89
C GLY A 73 5.27 6.77 6.60
N ARG A 74 5.68 7.58 7.59
CA ARG A 74 6.80 8.54 7.46
C ARG A 74 6.64 9.45 6.23
N VAL A 75 5.41 9.93 6.02
CA VAL A 75 5.10 10.89 4.96
C VAL A 75 5.60 12.26 5.42
N GLU A 76 6.65 12.73 4.76
CA GLU A 76 7.40 13.93 5.14
C GLU A 76 7.76 14.72 3.89
N GLU A 77 8.08 16.00 4.07
CA GLU A 77 8.66 16.80 3.00
C GLU A 77 10.04 16.25 2.58
N CYS A 78 10.30 16.38 1.28
CA CYS A 78 11.59 16.10 0.68
C CYS A 78 12.04 17.34 -0.10
N GLU A 79 13.17 17.94 0.27
CA GLU A 79 13.67 19.17 -0.36
C GLU A 79 13.89 19.04 -1.88
N VAL A 80 14.21 17.84 -2.36
CA VAL A 80 14.53 17.58 -3.78
C VAL A 80 13.27 17.20 -4.58
N MET A 81 12.44 16.32 -4.02
CA MET A 81 11.34 15.70 -4.74
C MET A 81 9.96 16.18 -4.29
N GLY A 82 9.83 16.92 -3.19
CA GLY A 82 8.54 17.36 -2.63
C GLY A 82 8.10 16.47 -1.47
N LEU A 83 7.87 15.17 -1.72
CA LEU A 83 7.50 14.21 -0.68
C LEU A 83 8.48 13.04 -0.59
N LYS A 84 8.62 12.49 0.62
CA LYS A 84 9.22 11.17 0.87
C LYS A 84 8.34 10.37 1.83
N LEU A 85 8.35 9.05 1.66
CA LEU A 85 7.55 8.13 2.46
C LEU A 85 8.08 6.71 2.39
N PHE A 86 7.57 5.87 3.28
CA PHE A 86 7.77 4.42 3.26
C PHE A 86 6.44 3.71 2.99
N SER A 87 6.49 2.66 2.18
CA SER A 87 5.38 1.72 2.01
C SER A 87 5.84 0.28 2.24
N LEU A 88 4.91 -0.57 2.68
CA LEU A 88 5.16 -1.99 2.96
C LEU A 88 3.98 -2.81 2.43
N SER A 89 4.31 -3.88 1.71
CA SER A 89 3.33 -4.88 1.26
C SER A 89 3.82 -6.31 1.53
N HIS A 90 2.88 -7.23 1.75
CA HIS A 90 3.20 -8.65 1.87
C HIS A 90 3.54 -9.23 0.49
N ASN A 91 4.76 -9.70 0.31
CA ASN A 91 5.28 -10.15 -1.00
C ASN A 91 4.61 -11.44 -1.53
N THR A 92 4.26 -12.40 -0.65
CA THR A 92 3.60 -13.65 -1.06
C THR A 92 2.07 -13.59 -1.11
N ILE A 93 1.44 -12.64 -0.40
CA ILE A 93 -0.01 -12.43 -0.39
C ILE A 93 -0.35 -11.34 -1.40
N ARG A 94 -0.32 -10.05 -1.02
CA ARG A 94 -0.60 -8.93 -1.93
C ARG A 94 0.29 -8.94 -3.18
N GLY A 95 1.57 -9.25 -3.01
CA GLY A 95 2.54 -9.25 -4.12
C GLY A 95 2.49 -10.48 -5.03
N ALA A 96 1.72 -11.52 -4.69
CA ALA A 96 1.66 -12.75 -5.45
C ALA A 96 0.25 -13.39 -5.45
N ALA A 97 -0.01 -14.37 -4.58
CA ALA A 97 -1.22 -15.19 -4.67
C ALA A 97 -2.51 -14.38 -4.49
N GLY A 98 -2.51 -13.43 -3.56
CA GLY A 98 -3.64 -12.53 -3.32
C GLY A 98 -3.94 -11.62 -4.53
N ALA A 99 -2.91 -11.14 -5.24
CA ALA A 99 -3.12 -10.40 -6.48
C ALA A 99 -3.74 -11.28 -7.59
N ALA A 100 -3.31 -12.55 -7.70
CA ALA A 100 -3.90 -13.48 -8.66
C ALA A 100 -5.39 -13.74 -8.37
N VAL A 101 -5.74 -13.91 -7.08
CA VAL A 101 -7.15 -14.05 -6.65
C VAL A 101 -7.96 -12.79 -6.99
N LEU A 102 -7.47 -11.59 -6.65
CA LEU A 102 -8.16 -10.34 -6.98
C LEU A 102 -8.37 -10.16 -8.49
N ASN A 103 -7.37 -10.53 -9.30
CA ASN A 103 -7.51 -10.49 -10.75
C ASN A 103 -8.61 -11.46 -11.22
N ALA A 104 -8.67 -12.67 -10.67
CA ALA A 104 -9.73 -13.63 -11.00
C ALA A 104 -11.11 -13.13 -10.59
N GLU A 105 -11.26 -12.60 -9.37
CA GLU A 105 -12.51 -12.01 -8.88
C GLU A 105 -12.97 -10.85 -9.77
N LEU A 106 -12.04 -10.01 -10.23
CA LEU A 106 -12.33 -8.90 -11.14
C LEU A 106 -12.77 -9.38 -12.53
N LEU A 107 -12.18 -10.45 -13.06
CA LEU A 107 -12.56 -11.01 -14.36
C LEU A 107 -13.97 -11.60 -14.30
N VAL A 108 -14.30 -12.30 -13.20
CA VAL A 108 -15.64 -12.85 -12.97
C VAL A 108 -16.66 -11.72 -12.81
N SER A 109 -16.38 -10.69 -12.01
CA SER A 109 -17.32 -9.58 -11.80
C SER A 109 -17.60 -8.77 -13.07
N ARG A 110 -16.69 -8.83 -14.05
CA ARG A 110 -16.85 -8.22 -15.38
C ARG A 110 -17.46 -9.15 -16.44
N GLY A 111 -17.78 -10.40 -16.09
CA GLY A 111 -18.33 -11.39 -17.02
C GLY A 111 -17.37 -11.80 -18.13
N LEU A 112 -16.05 -11.66 -17.91
CA LEU A 112 -15.02 -12.06 -18.89
C LEU A 112 -14.66 -13.55 -18.78
N VAL A 113 -14.92 -14.14 -17.61
CA VAL A 113 -14.77 -15.58 -17.32
C VAL A 113 -15.93 -16.00 -16.42
N GLY A 114 -16.47 -17.20 -16.61
CA GLY A 114 -17.66 -17.69 -15.90
C GLY A 114 -18.51 -18.57 -16.78
#